data_AF-A0A8R2NNT5-F1
#
_entry.id   AF-A0A8R2NNT5-F1
#
_cell.length_a   1.000
_cell.length_b   1.000
_cell.length_c   1.000
_cell.angle_alpha   90.00
_cell.angle_beta   90.00
_cell.angle_gamma   90.00
#
_symmetry.space_group_name_H-M   'P 1'
#
loop_
_entity.id
_entity.type
_entity.pdbx_description
1 polymer ?
#
loop_
_entity_poly.entity_id
_entity_poly.type
_entity_poly.pdbx_seq_one_letter_code
_entity_poly.pdbx_strand_id
1 'polypeptide(L)'
;MTVPPMLWIPHQLVGVPLGYNVTLECYTEAHPTSLHYWTRDSGQMLHDSGKYKAVSIQGVPSYKVQMKLTIVDVSHTDYGVYKCVAKNSRGETDGTIRLYTSHPPTLAPELQSTENPSPSGIPALGKTDNIVLPAFIIIYDIR
;
A
#
# COMPACT_ATOMS: atom_id res chain seq x y z
N MET A 1 -26.86 -16.31 10.66
CA MET A 1 -25.73 -17.27 10.68
C MET A 1 -24.52 -16.58 11.29
N THR A 2 -23.69 -17.27 12.08
CA THR A 2 -22.44 -16.69 12.62
C THR A 2 -21.25 -17.22 11.85
N VAL A 3 -20.35 -16.34 11.43
CA VAL A 3 -19.19 -16.66 10.61
C VAL A 3 -17.92 -16.03 11.22
N PRO A 4 -16.76 -16.70 11.13
CA PRO A 4 -15.49 -16.08 11.48
C PRO A 4 -15.16 -14.93 10.52
N PRO A 5 -14.28 -14.00 10.89
CA PRO A 5 -13.93 -12.88 10.04
C PRO A 5 -13.16 -13.36 8.80
N MET A 6 -13.49 -12.81 7.63
CA MET A 6 -12.70 -12.98 6.40
C MET A 6 -12.14 -11.63 5.99
N LEU A 7 -10.86 -11.56 5.65
CA LEU A 7 -10.18 -10.34 5.24
C LEU A 7 -9.89 -10.33 3.72
N TRP A 8 -10.08 -9.17 3.09
CA TRP A 8 -9.64 -8.87 1.73
C TRP A 8 -8.77 -7.62 1.72
N ILE A 9 -7.61 -7.72 1.06
CA ILE A 9 -6.64 -6.63 0.94
C ILE A 9 -6.52 -6.28 -0.54
N PRO A 10 -6.97 -5.09 -0.97
CA PRO A 10 -6.85 -4.69 -2.36
C PRO A 10 -5.37 -4.51 -2.76
N HIS A 11 -4.53 -4.04 -1.83
CA HIS A 11 -3.15 -3.65 -2.09
C HIS A 11 -2.21 -4.28 -1.06
N GLN A 12 -1.68 -5.47 -1.37
CA GLN A 12 -0.75 -6.18 -0.49
C GLN A 12 0.66 -5.54 -0.46
N LEU A 13 0.96 -4.68 -1.44
CA LEU A 13 2.24 -3.99 -1.59
C LEU A 13 1.96 -2.52 -1.92
N VAL A 14 2.37 -1.60 -1.04
CA VAL A 14 2.09 -0.15 -1.15
C VAL A 14 3.39 0.63 -1.13
N GLY A 15 3.60 1.46 -2.16
CA GLY A 15 4.78 2.30 -2.29
C GLY A 15 4.49 3.73 -1.85
N VAL A 16 5.37 4.31 -1.01
CA VAL A 16 5.30 5.73 -0.63
C VAL A 16 6.69 6.35 -0.50
N PRO A 17 6.93 7.57 -1.00
CA PRO A 17 8.18 8.31 -0.75
C PRO A 17 8.27 8.79 0.70
N LEU A 18 9.49 9.14 1.13
CA LEU A 18 9.72 9.72 2.45
C LEU A 18 9.01 11.07 2.62
N GLY A 19 8.49 11.33 3.81
CA GLY A 19 7.80 12.58 4.17
C GLY A 19 6.32 12.64 3.77
N TYR A 20 5.83 11.66 3.00
CA TYR A 20 4.44 11.62 2.55
C TYR A 20 3.55 10.85 3.54
N ASN A 21 2.24 11.09 3.43
CA ASN A 21 1.24 10.29 4.12
C ASN A 21 0.80 9.14 3.22
N VAL A 22 0.48 8.01 3.84
CA VAL A 22 -0.05 6.83 3.14
C VAL A 22 -1.18 6.22 3.95
N THR A 23 -2.19 5.67 3.27
CA THR A 23 -3.28 4.92 3.93
C THR A 23 -3.26 3.47 3.45
N LEU A 24 -3.18 2.54 4.41
CA LEU A 24 -3.33 1.12 4.19
C LEU A 24 -4.78 0.71 4.42
N GLU A 25 -5.29 -0.21 3.61
CA GLU A 25 -6.71 -0.58 3.62
C GLU A 25 -6.90 -2.10 3.64
N CYS A 26 -7.83 -2.55 4.48
CA CYS A 26 -8.34 -3.92 4.50
C CYS A 26 -9.87 -3.90 4.61
N TYR A 27 -10.52 -4.93 4.07
CA TYR A 27 -11.96 -5.12 4.20
C TYR A 27 -12.23 -6.42 4.93
N THR A 28 -13.23 -6.43 5.80
CA THR A 28 -13.61 -7.62 6.55
C THR A 28 -15.10 -7.87 6.50
N GLU A 29 -15.47 -9.14 6.43
CA GLU A 29 -16.85 -9.60 6.57
C GLU A 29 -16.94 -10.59 7.74
N ALA A 30 -17.78 -10.29 8.73
CA ALA A 30 -17.90 -11.08 9.94
C ALA A 30 -19.28 -10.93 10.58
N HIS A 31 -19.78 -12.01 11.18
CA HIS A 31 -20.99 -11.94 12.02
C HIS A 31 -20.87 -12.89 13.23
N PRO A 32 -20.95 -12.40 14.49
CA PRO A 32 -21.09 -11.00 14.90
C PRO A 32 -19.91 -10.12 14.46
N THR A 33 -20.11 -8.79 14.50
CA THR A 33 -19.08 -7.80 14.15
C THR A 33 -17.79 -8.07 14.90
N SER A 34 -16.66 -8.00 14.20
CA SER A 34 -15.32 -8.20 14.76
C SER A 34 -14.74 -6.94 15.40
N LEU A 35 -13.82 -7.16 16.35
CA LEU A 35 -12.82 -6.20 16.77
C LEU A 35 -11.75 -6.07 15.69
N HIS A 36 -11.29 -4.85 15.43
CA HIS A 36 -10.33 -4.52 14.39
C HIS A 36 -9.14 -3.77 14.98
N TYR A 37 -7.92 -4.22 14.67
CA TYR A 37 -6.69 -3.54 15.07
C TYR A 37 -5.57 -3.77 14.06
N TRP A 38 -4.51 -2.97 14.18
CA TRP A 38 -3.33 -3.06 13.34
C TRP A 38 -2.11 -3.43 14.17
N THR A 39 -1.22 -4.22 13.60
CA THR A 39 0.06 -4.55 14.22
C THR A 39 1.22 -4.40 13.23
N ARG A 40 2.42 -4.25 13.75
CA ARG A 40 3.66 -4.53 13.01
C ARG A 40 3.90 -6.03 12.90
N ASP A 41 4.85 -6.42 12.06
CA ASP A 41 5.29 -7.83 11.96
C ASP A 41 5.85 -8.38 13.28
N SER A 42 6.45 -7.52 14.11
CA SER A 42 6.90 -7.85 15.46
C SER A 42 5.78 -8.19 16.45
N GLY A 43 4.51 -8.05 16.05
CA GLY A 43 3.34 -8.18 16.92
C GLY A 43 3.03 -6.93 17.75
N GLN A 44 3.81 -5.85 17.61
CA GLN A 44 3.51 -4.59 18.27
C GLN A 44 2.19 -4.01 17.75
N MET A 45 1.25 -3.77 18.66
CA MET A 45 -0.03 -3.13 18.34
C MET A 45 0.17 -1.64 18.04
N LEU A 46 -0.48 -1.15 16.98
CA LEU A 46 -0.44 0.24 16.58
C LEU A 46 -1.65 0.98 17.18
N HIS A 47 -1.35 1.92 18.07
CA HIS A 47 -2.35 2.78 18.70
C HIS A 47 -2.47 4.12 17.96
N ASP A 48 -3.66 4.72 18.07
CA ASP A 48 -3.90 6.05 17.52
C ASP A 48 -2.96 7.08 18.15
N SER A 49 -2.30 7.88 17.31
CA SER A 49 -1.26 8.83 17.70
C SER A 49 -1.13 9.93 16.63
N GLY A 50 -0.16 10.86 16.78
CA GLY A 50 0.17 11.77 15.67
C GLY A 50 0.70 11.05 14.43
N LYS A 51 1.33 9.88 14.63
CA LYS A 51 1.96 9.08 13.57
C LYS A 51 1.00 8.14 12.85
N TYR A 52 0.11 7.51 13.60
CA TYR A 52 -0.81 6.48 13.10
C TYR A 52 -2.25 6.87 13.39
N LYS A 53 -3.11 6.89 12.37
CA LYS A 53 -4.57 7.08 12.49
C LYS A 53 -5.30 5.83 12.01
N ALA A 54 -5.88 5.07 12.92
CA ALA A 54 -6.63 3.87 12.59
C ALA A 54 -8.14 4.15 12.64
N VAL A 55 -8.87 3.79 11.58
CA VAL A 55 -10.32 3.97 11.48
C VAL A 55 -10.96 2.68 10.98
N SER A 56 -12.11 2.30 11.56
CA SER A 56 -12.96 1.22 11.06
C SER A 56 -14.30 1.79 10.63
N ILE A 57 -14.62 1.69 9.34
CA ILE A 57 -15.82 2.25 8.73
C ILE A 57 -16.79 1.10 8.47
N GLN A 58 -17.95 1.12 9.11
CA GLN A 58 -18.98 0.11 8.87
C GLN A 58 -19.58 0.28 7.46
N GLY A 59 -19.58 -0.80 6.70
CA GLY A 59 -20.14 -0.85 5.36
C GLY A 59 -21.62 -1.21 5.35
N VAL A 60 -22.19 -1.25 4.14
CA VAL A 60 -23.52 -1.78 3.89
C VAL A 60 -23.36 -3.04 3.02
N PRO A 61 -23.86 -4.21 3.46
CA PRO A 61 -24.55 -4.48 4.73
C PRO A 61 -23.63 -4.44 5.98
N SER A 62 -24.23 -4.34 7.17
CA SER A 62 -23.54 -4.03 8.44
C SER A 62 -22.50 -5.06 8.93
N TYR A 63 -22.48 -6.25 8.34
CA TYR A 63 -21.45 -7.27 8.59
C TYR A 63 -20.14 -7.01 7.85
N LYS A 64 -20.11 -6.01 6.95
CA LYS A 64 -18.91 -5.55 6.24
C LYS A 64 -18.28 -4.37 6.97
N VAL A 65 -16.95 -4.33 7.05
CA VAL A 65 -16.20 -3.20 7.61
C VAL A 65 -14.96 -2.94 6.76
N GLN A 66 -14.66 -1.66 6.53
CA GLN A 66 -13.40 -1.21 5.94
C GLN A 66 -12.48 -0.68 7.05
N MET A 67 -11.32 -1.30 7.19
CA MET A 67 -10.25 -0.88 8.09
C MET A 67 -9.27 0.00 7.31
N LYS A 68 -8.97 1.17 7.85
CA LYS A 68 -7.95 2.09 7.32
C LYS A 68 -6.90 2.39 8.37
N LEU A 69 -5.64 2.41 7.97
CA LEU A 69 -4.52 2.90 8.77
C LEU A 69 -3.77 3.97 7.98
N THR A 70 -3.88 5.22 8.40
CA THR A 70 -3.08 6.31 7.84
C THR A 70 -1.79 6.47 8.64
N ILE A 71 -0.66 6.44 7.95
CA ILE A 71 0.67 6.70 8.49
C ILE A 71 1.09 8.08 8.00
N VAL A 72 1.34 8.99 8.94
CA VAL A 72 1.67 10.38 8.67
C VAL A 72 3.18 10.55 8.57
N ASP A 73 3.67 11.39 7.65
CA ASP A 73 5.08 11.79 7.53
C ASP A 73 6.04 10.57 7.52
N VAL A 74 5.91 9.71 6.51
CA VAL A 74 6.61 8.42 6.45
C VAL A 74 8.13 8.58 6.53
N SER A 75 8.73 7.83 7.45
CA SER A 75 10.17 7.80 7.70
C SER A 75 10.74 6.40 7.42
N HIS A 76 12.07 6.27 7.41
CA HIS A 76 12.73 4.99 7.11
C HIS A 76 12.31 3.83 8.03
N THR A 77 11.97 4.11 9.30
CA THR A 77 11.56 3.10 10.29
C THR A 77 10.13 2.65 10.08
N ASP A 78 9.34 3.34 9.25
CA ASP A 78 7.96 2.98 8.98
C ASP A 78 7.82 1.93 7.90
N TYR A 79 8.81 1.79 7.03
CA TYR A 79 8.81 0.75 6.01
C TYR A 79 8.86 -0.64 6.64
N GLY A 80 8.20 -1.58 6.00
CA GLY A 80 8.09 -2.95 6.49
C GLY A 80 6.65 -3.46 6.41
N VAL A 81 6.37 -4.47 7.23
CA VAL A 81 5.11 -5.20 7.19
C VAL A 81 4.15 -4.71 8.27
N TYR A 82 2.92 -4.48 7.85
CA TYR A 82 1.76 -4.15 8.67
C TYR A 82 0.73 -5.26 8.53
N LYS A 83 0.08 -5.62 9.63
CA LYS A 83 -1.01 -6.59 9.66
C LYS A 83 -2.29 -5.92 10.11
N CYS A 84 -3.36 -6.09 9.34
CA CYS A 84 -4.71 -5.80 9.81
C CYS A 84 -5.28 -7.09 10.40
N VAL A 85 -5.86 -7.01 11.60
CA VAL A 85 -6.39 -8.17 12.31
C VAL A 85 -7.85 -7.94 12.63
N ALA A 86 -8.67 -8.96 12.35
CA ALA A 86 -10.09 -9.00 12.66
C ALA A 86 -10.39 -10.19 13.56
N LYS A 87 -11.05 -9.95 14.70
CA LYS A 87 -11.35 -10.98 15.70
C LYS A 87 -12.81 -10.92 16.14
N ASN A 88 -13.52 -12.03 16.12
CA ASN A 88 -14.85 -12.15 16.73
C ASN A 88 -14.94 -13.44 17.57
N SER A 89 -16.14 -13.73 18.11
CA SER A 89 -16.38 -14.94 18.92
C SER A 89 -16.37 -16.26 18.14
N ARG A 90 -16.13 -16.23 16.83
CA ARG A 90 -15.99 -17.40 15.96
C ARG A 90 -14.56 -17.64 15.50
N GLY A 91 -13.67 -16.65 15.61
CA GLY A 91 -12.28 -16.80 15.21
C GLY A 91 -11.55 -15.46 15.02
N GLU A 92 -10.34 -15.58 14.51
CA GLU A 92 -9.42 -14.48 14.22
C GLU A 92 -8.79 -14.73 12.85
N THR A 93 -8.67 -13.65 12.07
CA THR A 93 -8.00 -13.65 10.77
C THR A 93 -7.16 -12.39 10.68
N ASP A 94 -5.94 -12.51 10.15
CA ASP A 94 -5.08 -11.38 9.82
C ASP A 94 -4.78 -11.31 8.32
N GLY A 95 -4.39 -10.13 7.87
CA GLY A 95 -3.95 -9.88 6.51
C GLY A 95 -2.73 -8.97 6.50
N THR A 96 -1.79 -9.25 5.60
CA THR A 96 -0.48 -8.60 5.55
C THR A 96 -0.38 -7.59 4.41
N ILE A 97 0.13 -6.39 4.71
CA ILE A 97 0.45 -5.34 3.75
C ILE A 97 1.92 -4.93 3.93
N ARG A 98 2.69 -4.92 2.85
CA ARG A 98 4.09 -4.45 2.86
C ARG A 98 4.17 -3.02 2.36
N LEU A 99 4.64 -2.12 3.22
CA LEU A 99 4.98 -0.74 2.88
C LEU A 99 6.45 -0.66 2.47
N TYR A 100 6.72 -0.09 1.30
CA TYR A 100 8.09 0.09 0.79
C TYR A 100 8.30 1.51 0.26
N THR A 101 9.57 1.88 0.13
CA THR A 101 9.95 3.19 -0.41
C THR A 101 9.71 3.23 -1.91
N SER A 102 8.94 4.21 -2.37
CA SER A 102 8.78 4.50 -3.80
C SER A 102 9.50 5.79 -4.15
N HIS A 103 10.07 5.85 -5.34
CA HIS A 103 10.59 7.09 -5.89
C HIS A 103 9.43 7.85 -6.55
N PRO A 104 9.29 9.17 -6.32
CA PRO A 104 8.38 9.97 -7.12
C PRO A 104 8.72 9.79 -8.60
N PRO A 105 7.75 9.72 -9.52
CA PRO A 105 8.05 9.76 -10.94
C PRO A 105 8.79 11.06 -11.23
N THR A 106 10.07 10.95 -11.60
CA THR A 106 10.86 12.11 -12.02
C THR A 106 10.27 12.63 -13.32
N LEU A 107 9.52 13.73 -13.26
CA LEU A 107 9.18 14.51 -14.45
C LEU A 107 10.43 15.25 -14.92
N ALA A 108 11.33 14.59 -15.64
CA ALA A 108 12.33 15.28 -16.45
C ALA A 108 12.75 14.43 -17.65
N PRO A 109 12.82 15.01 -18.86
CA PRO A 109 13.28 14.32 -20.05
C PRO A 109 14.80 14.12 -19.92
N GLU A 110 15.25 12.87 -19.91
CA GLU A 110 16.68 12.60 -20.04
C GLU A 110 17.07 12.76 -21.51
N LEU A 111 17.23 14.02 -21.95
CA LEU A 111 18.14 14.32 -23.05
C LEU A 111 19.55 14.03 -22.54
N GLN A 112 20.01 12.79 -22.69
CA GLN A 112 21.43 12.48 -22.59
C GLN A 112 22.14 13.13 -23.78
N SER A 113 22.47 14.42 -23.67
CA SER A 113 23.53 15.02 -24.48
C SER A 113 24.86 14.64 -23.84
N THR A 114 25.53 13.65 -24.40
CA THR A 114 27.00 13.60 -24.34
C THR A 114 27.50 13.48 -25.77
N GLU A 115 27.79 14.66 -26.32
CA GLU A 115 28.53 14.87 -27.55
C GLU A 115 29.92 14.23 -27.44
N ASN A 116 30.27 13.37 -28.40
CA ASN A 116 31.60 13.40 -29.01
C ASN A 116 31.55 12.82 -30.44
N PRO A 117 32.22 13.43 -31.43
CA PRO A 117 32.01 13.13 -32.85
C PRO A 117 32.98 12.08 -33.40
N SER A 118 32.62 11.59 -34.61
CA SER A 118 33.44 10.95 -35.66
C SER A 118 33.16 9.45 -35.93
N PRO A 119 33.33 8.97 -37.18
CA PRO A 119 32.18 8.62 -38.02
C PRO A 119 32.27 7.17 -38.54
N SER A 120 31.16 6.70 -39.12
CA SER A 120 31.04 5.74 -40.24
C SER A 120 30.09 4.56 -39.96
N GLY A 121 29.00 4.49 -40.74
CA GLY A 121 28.52 3.21 -41.28
C GLY A 121 27.17 2.61 -40.84
N ILE A 122 26.05 3.16 -41.36
CA ILE A 122 24.85 2.46 -41.92
C ILE A 122 23.89 1.73 -40.93
N PRO A 123 22.54 1.76 -41.15
CA PRO A 123 21.53 1.57 -40.11
C PRO A 123 21.00 0.13 -39.99
N ALA A 124 20.65 -0.29 -38.77
CA ALA A 124 19.90 -1.52 -38.53
C ALA A 124 18.50 -1.22 -37.98
N LEU A 125 17.51 -1.68 -38.74
CA LEU A 125 16.08 -1.65 -38.49
C LEU A 125 15.70 -2.61 -37.35
N GLY A 126 15.03 -2.08 -36.32
CA GLY A 126 14.02 -2.79 -35.54
C GLY A 126 14.49 -3.58 -34.31
N LYS A 127 14.13 -3.10 -33.11
CA LYS A 127 13.68 -3.97 -32.02
C LYS A 127 12.84 -3.19 -30.98
N THR A 128 11.54 -3.42 -31.11
CA THR A 128 10.51 -3.63 -30.08
C THR A 128 10.21 -2.52 -29.07
N ASP A 129 8.99 -2.01 -29.22
CA ASP A 129 8.12 -1.36 -28.24
C ASP A 129 8.41 -1.76 -26.79
N ASN A 130 8.98 -0.83 -26.01
CA ASN A 130 8.85 -0.89 -24.56
C ASN A 130 7.45 -0.45 -24.18
N ILE A 131 6.56 -1.43 -24.13
CA ILE A 131 5.24 -1.32 -23.49
C ILE A 131 5.49 -1.08 -22.00
N VAL A 132 5.48 0.18 -21.57
CA VAL A 132 5.36 0.51 -20.15
C VAL A 132 3.88 0.64 -19.84
N LEU A 133 3.26 -0.46 -19.39
CA LEU A 133 1.90 -0.47 -18.83
C LEU A 133 1.79 -1.59 -17.77
N PRO A 134 0.92 -1.47 -16.75
CA PRO A 134 0.82 -0.37 -15.78
C PRO A 134 0.48 -0.93 -14.38
N ALA A 135 1.42 -1.22 -13.47
CA ALA A 135 1.00 -1.78 -12.17
C ALA A 135 2.06 -1.79 -11.07
N PHE A 136 2.24 -0.70 -10.31
CA PHE A 136 2.57 -0.83 -8.87
C PHE A 136 1.95 0.35 -8.14
N ILE A 137 0.91 0.05 -7.36
CA ILE A 137 -0.13 0.97 -6.93
C ILE A 137 0.45 2.08 -6.04
N ILE A 138 0.30 3.31 -6.54
CA ILE A 138 0.61 4.58 -5.90
C ILE A 138 -0.67 5.03 -5.18
N ILE A 139 -0.68 5.15 -3.84
CA ILE A 139 -1.76 5.85 -3.15
C ILE A 139 -1.18 7.10 -2.47
N TYR A 140 -1.35 8.23 -3.17
CA TYR A 140 -1.13 9.58 -2.66
C TYR A 140 -2.48 10.18 -2.23
N ASP A 141 -2.54 10.80 -1.05
CA ASP A 141 -3.65 11.67 -0.64
C ASP A 141 -3.18 13.13 -0.82
N ILE A 142 -3.63 13.80 -1.88
CA ILE A 142 -3.33 15.21 -2.16
C ILE A 142 -4.47 16.02 -1.55
N ARG A 143 -4.17 16.83 -0.53
CA ARG A 143 -5.11 17.87 -0.06
C ARG A 143 -5.22 19.01 -1.05
#